data_AF-A0A7D9L9J9-F1
#
_entry.id   AF-A0A7D9L9J9-F1
#
_cell.length_a   1.000
_cell.length_b   1.000
_cell.length_c   1.000
_cell.angle_alpha   90.00
_cell.angle_beta   90.00
_cell.angle_gamma   90.00
#
_symmetry.space_group_name_H-M   'P 1'
#
loop_
_entity.id
_entity.type
_entity.pdbx_description
1 polymer ?
#
loop_
_entity_poly.entity_id
_entity_poly.type
_entity_poly.pdbx_seq_one_letter_code
_entity_poly.pdbx_strand_id
1 'polypeptide(L)'
;MADYQVKVAGGDTVVQQPTQTSDAENYVLNLDHEEVKTWSPQKVADEFLRNIGLQYLGEQFVGNKIGGNILACLTESHLKEMGVSVLGDRIFLLEMVSYLKRKKIDVARSQALWTGQTPAAGCPYKRNCTELCCPDVFYGPTRWRVTGQGIFYKDEPSCCFCCGTGLILEYFSHRHIYYFHSVFILQ
;
A
#
# COMPACT_ATOMS: atom_id res chain seq x y z
N MET A 1 7.30 50.05 -1.37
CA MET A 1 7.01 48.60 -1.47
C MET A 1 8.02 47.91 -0.58
N ALA A 2 7.61 47.51 0.62
CA ALA A 2 8.49 46.97 1.64
C ALA A 2 8.60 45.46 1.47
N ASP A 3 9.82 44.98 1.24
CA ASP A 3 10.21 43.58 1.31
C ASP A 3 10.11 43.11 2.76
N TYR A 4 9.18 42.20 3.03
CA TYR A 4 8.99 41.64 4.36
C TYR A 4 9.91 40.43 4.53
N GLN A 5 11.10 40.65 5.09
CA GLN A 5 12.00 39.56 5.47
C GLN A 5 11.65 39.03 6.86
N VAL A 6 11.14 37.80 6.91
CA VAL A 6 10.97 37.04 8.16
C VAL A 6 12.34 36.51 8.58
N LYS A 7 12.94 37.11 9.62
CA LYS A 7 14.10 36.54 10.31
C LYS A 7 13.62 35.41 11.23
N VAL A 8 13.83 34.16 10.82
CA VAL A 8 13.69 33.00 11.69
C VAL A 8 14.92 32.96 12.61
N ALA A 9 14.72 33.29 13.88
CA ALA A 9 15.74 33.14 14.91
C ALA A 9 15.81 31.67 15.33
N GLY A 10 17.01 31.08 15.31
CA GLY A 10 17.27 29.74 15.83
C GLY A 10 17.08 28.63 14.79
N GLY A 11 18.09 28.40 13.97
CA GLY A 11 18.13 27.29 13.02
C GLY A 11 18.51 25.98 13.69
N ASP A 12 17.55 25.33 14.34
CA ASP A 12 17.60 23.88 14.47
C ASP A 12 16.99 23.31 13.20
N THR A 13 17.84 22.72 12.34
CA THR A 13 17.37 21.85 11.26
C THR A 13 16.40 20.83 11.87
N VAL A 14 15.19 20.72 11.32
CA VAL A 14 14.27 19.63 11.67
C VAL A 14 14.90 18.33 11.14
N VAL A 15 15.75 17.70 11.96
CA VAL A 15 16.56 16.51 11.59
C VAL A 15 15.71 15.23 11.56
N GLN A 16 14.53 15.22 12.18
CA GLN A 16 13.70 14.03 12.22
C GLN A 16 12.24 14.36 11.94
N GLN A 17 11.72 13.78 10.87
CA GLN A 17 10.27 13.63 10.69
C GLN A 17 9.73 12.82 11.89
N PRO A 18 8.57 13.18 12.48
CA PRO A 18 8.00 12.38 13.55
C PRO A 18 7.73 10.94 13.05
N THR A 19 8.50 9.99 13.59
CA THR A 19 8.51 8.59 13.15
C THR A 19 7.42 7.75 13.83
N GLN A 20 6.71 8.29 14.82
CA GLN A 20 5.74 7.54 15.61
C GLN A 20 4.32 7.96 15.22
N THR A 21 3.66 7.09 14.46
CA THR A 21 2.21 7.10 14.28
C THR A 21 1.51 6.89 15.62
N SER A 22 0.37 7.54 15.83
CA SER A 22 -0.36 7.44 17.10
C SER A 22 -0.89 6.02 17.35
N ASP A 23 -1.14 5.63 18.60
CA ASP A 23 -1.68 4.30 18.93
C ASP A 23 -3.01 4.03 18.23
N ALA A 24 -3.85 5.06 18.08
CA ALA A 24 -5.10 4.99 17.34
C ALA A 24 -4.86 4.73 15.84
N GLU A 25 -3.90 5.41 15.22
CA GLU A 25 -3.53 5.16 13.83
C GLU A 25 -3.01 3.73 13.63
N ASN A 26 -2.12 3.28 14.51
CA ASN A 26 -1.56 1.93 14.47
C ASN A 26 -2.65 0.87 14.60
N TYR A 27 -3.62 1.07 15.50
CA TYR A 27 -4.79 0.21 15.61
C TYR A 27 -5.54 0.11 14.28
N VAL A 28 -5.91 1.26 13.69
CA VAL A 28 -6.72 1.29 12.46
C VAL A 28 -5.97 0.69 11.27
N LEU A 29 -4.67 0.93 11.14
CA LEU A 29 -3.83 0.38 10.06
C LEU A 29 -3.74 -1.15 10.13
N ASN A 30 -3.78 -1.72 11.34
CA ASN A 30 -3.67 -3.16 11.55
C ASN A 30 -5.00 -3.91 11.33
N LEU A 31 -6.15 -3.24 11.35
CA LEU A 31 -7.46 -3.86 11.13
C LEU A 31 -7.58 -4.53 9.75
N ASP A 32 -8.17 -5.73 9.69
CA ASP A 32 -8.50 -6.37 8.42
C ASP A 32 -9.76 -5.73 7.80
N HIS A 33 -9.66 -5.31 6.55
CA HIS A 33 -10.73 -4.60 5.87
C HIS A 33 -11.93 -5.50 5.57
N GLU A 34 -11.71 -6.78 5.29
CA GLU A 34 -12.82 -7.71 5.02
C GLU A 34 -13.57 -8.06 6.29
N GLU A 35 -12.87 -8.23 7.41
CA GLU A 35 -13.53 -8.37 8.72
C GLU A 35 -14.37 -7.13 9.06
N VAL A 36 -13.81 -5.92 8.93
CA VAL A 36 -14.50 -4.67 9.30
C VAL A 36 -15.81 -4.51 8.55
N LYS A 37 -15.91 -4.87 7.26
CA LYS A 37 -17.18 -4.77 6.51
C LYS A 37 -18.35 -5.52 7.15
N THR A 38 -18.05 -6.61 7.86
CA THR A 38 -19.07 -7.48 8.47
C THR A 38 -19.48 -7.02 9.87
N TRP A 39 -18.87 -5.95 10.39
CA TRP A 39 -19.13 -5.48 11.74
C TRP A 39 -20.55 -4.93 11.88
N SER A 40 -21.21 -5.35 12.97
CA SER A 40 -22.46 -4.78 13.42
C SER A 40 -22.26 -3.36 13.94
N PRO A 41 -23.34 -2.54 14.02
CA PRO A 41 -23.25 -1.20 14.61
C PRO A 41 -22.71 -1.20 16.04
N GLN A 42 -23.05 -2.22 16.83
CA GLN A 42 -22.51 -2.40 18.18
C GLN A 42 -21.01 -2.64 18.17
N LYS A 43 -20.51 -3.54 17.28
CA LYS A 43 -19.08 -3.81 17.16
C LYS A 43 -18.31 -2.57 16.69
N VAL A 44 -18.89 -1.74 15.80
CA VAL A 44 -18.30 -0.45 15.43
C VAL A 44 -18.17 0.48 16.65
N ALA A 45 -19.20 0.57 17.49
CA ALA A 45 -19.12 1.40 18.70
C ALA A 45 -18.12 0.88 19.73
N ASP A 46 -18.13 -0.43 19.99
CA ASP A 46 -17.32 -1.06 21.05
C ASP A 46 -15.85 -1.25 20.68
N GLU A 47 -15.55 -1.55 19.41
CA GLU A 47 -14.19 -1.81 18.95
C GLU A 47 -13.60 -0.62 18.20
N PHE A 48 -14.29 -0.06 17.20
CA PHE A 48 -13.70 1.04 16.43
C PHE A 48 -13.63 2.32 17.25
N LEU A 49 -14.78 2.83 17.69
CA LEU A 49 -14.87 4.15 18.33
C LEU A 49 -14.13 4.18 19.67
N ARG A 50 -14.19 3.10 20.45
CA ARG A 50 -13.47 3.00 21.72
C ARG A 50 -11.95 3.06 21.55
N ASN A 51 -11.40 2.32 20.58
CA ASN A 51 -9.94 2.25 20.40
C ASN A 51 -9.35 3.54 19.80
N ILE A 52 -10.15 4.35 19.10
CA ILE A 52 -9.74 5.69 18.64
C ILE A 52 -10.09 6.81 19.63
N GLY A 53 -10.70 6.50 20.79
CA GLY A 53 -11.03 7.48 21.83
C GLY A 53 -12.32 8.29 21.61
N LEU A 54 -13.21 7.83 20.72
CA LEU A 54 -14.50 8.45 20.38
C LEU A 54 -15.71 7.63 20.87
N GLN A 55 -15.58 6.83 21.94
CA GLN A 55 -16.63 5.94 22.43
C GLN A 55 -17.96 6.64 22.76
N TYR A 56 -17.91 7.93 23.12
CA TYR A 56 -19.10 8.72 23.43
C TYR A 56 -20.00 8.97 22.21
N LEU A 57 -19.48 8.76 20.99
CA LEU A 57 -20.28 8.80 19.76
C LEU A 57 -21.01 7.48 19.48
N GLY A 58 -20.85 6.47 20.34
CA GLY A 58 -21.40 5.13 20.13
C GLY A 58 -22.91 5.10 19.98
N GLU A 59 -23.65 5.88 20.78
CA GLU A 59 -25.11 5.94 20.71
C GLU A 59 -25.61 6.45 19.36
N GLN A 60 -24.97 7.48 18.81
CA GLN A 60 -25.30 8.03 17.50
C GLN A 60 -25.04 6.99 16.39
N PHE A 61 -23.94 6.24 16.48
CA PHE A 61 -23.61 5.20 15.50
C PHE A 61 -24.56 4.01 15.55
N VAL A 62 -24.89 3.54 16.75
CA VAL A 62 -25.84 2.43 16.96
C VAL A 62 -27.25 2.86 16.56
N GLY A 63 -27.70 4.05 16.98
CA GLY A 63 -29.02 4.60 16.66
C GLY A 63 -29.25 4.79 15.17
N ASN A 64 -28.22 5.21 14.42
CA ASN A 64 -28.26 5.36 12.97
C ASN A 64 -27.86 4.08 12.21
N LYS A 65 -27.68 2.95 12.90
CA LYS A 65 -27.34 1.64 12.33
C LYS A 65 -26.07 1.65 11.45
N ILE A 66 -25.05 2.38 11.88
CA ILE A 66 -23.78 2.50 11.18
C ILE A 66 -22.94 1.23 11.40
N GLY A 67 -23.11 0.25 10.53
CA GLY A 67 -22.25 -0.94 10.45
C GLY A 67 -20.93 -0.66 9.73
N GLY A 68 -20.00 -1.62 9.75
CA GLY A 68 -18.66 -1.41 9.21
C GLY A 68 -18.60 -1.20 7.69
N ASN A 69 -19.55 -1.75 6.93
CA ASN A 69 -19.73 -1.45 5.50
C ASN A 69 -20.12 0.02 5.24
N ILE A 70 -20.91 0.63 6.13
CA ILE A 70 -21.36 2.04 6.05
C ILE A 70 -20.28 2.98 6.60
N LEU A 71 -19.56 2.55 7.63
CA LEU A 71 -18.44 3.30 8.24
C LEU A 71 -17.45 3.78 7.18
N ALA A 72 -17.07 2.89 6.26
CA ALA A 72 -16.17 3.20 5.14
C ALA A 72 -16.79 4.15 4.08
N CYS A 73 -18.07 4.51 4.17
CA CYS A 73 -18.75 5.40 3.24
C CYS A 73 -19.14 6.74 3.88
N LEU A 74 -18.81 6.96 5.16
CA LEU A 74 -19.13 8.20 5.85
C LEU A 74 -18.45 9.41 5.20
N THR A 75 -19.20 10.51 5.18
CA THR A 75 -18.79 11.84 4.74
C THR A 75 -19.05 12.83 5.87
N GLU A 76 -18.50 14.03 5.78
CA GLU A 76 -18.72 15.06 6.80
C GLU A 76 -20.20 15.43 6.96
N SER A 77 -20.99 15.41 5.87
CA SER A 77 -22.43 15.71 5.90
C SER A 77 -23.20 14.70 6.76
N HIS A 78 -22.93 13.40 6.58
CA HIS A 78 -23.57 12.36 7.39
C HIS A 78 -23.23 12.50 8.88
N LEU A 79 -21.99 12.86 9.22
CA LEU A 79 -21.60 13.09 10.62
C LEU A 79 -22.36 14.26 11.24
N LYS A 80 -22.58 15.34 10.49
CA LYS A 80 -23.40 16.48 10.94
C LYS A 80 -24.86 16.08 11.16
N GLU A 81 -25.43 15.33 10.22
CA GLU A 81 -26.82 14.84 10.30
C GLU A 81 -27.04 13.90 11.50
N MET A 82 -26.05 13.09 11.86
CA MET A 82 -26.08 12.24 13.05
C MET A 82 -25.90 13.01 14.37
N GLY A 83 -25.64 14.32 14.32
CA GLY A 83 -25.47 15.16 15.51
C GLY A 83 -24.04 15.29 16.03
N VAL A 84 -23.02 14.90 15.24
CA VAL A 84 -21.61 15.12 15.61
C VAL A 84 -21.26 16.59 15.35
N SER A 85 -21.41 17.44 16.38
CA SER A 85 -21.27 18.89 16.28
C SER A 85 -19.82 19.38 16.35
N VAL A 86 -18.95 18.66 17.05
CA VAL A 86 -17.53 19.01 17.22
C VAL A 86 -16.78 18.82 15.90
N LEU A 87 -16.15 19.90 15.40
CA LEU A 87 -15.42 19.88 14.13
C LEU A 87 -14.18 18.98 14.18
N GLY A 88 -13.43 19.02 15.29
CA GLY A 88 -12.23 18.20 15.49
C GLY A 88 -12.54 16.71 15.37
N ASP A 89 -13.57 16.25 16.07
CA ASP A 89 -14.02 14.85 16.04
C ASP A 89 -14.40 14.41 14.63
N ARG A 90 -15.09 15.26 13.86
CA ARG A 90 -15.45 14.94 12.47
C ARG A 90 -14.21 14.76 11.60
N ILE A 91 -13.24 15.66 11.71
CA ILE A 91 -12.01 15.59 10.91
C ILE A 91 -11.21 14.34 11.30
N PHE A 92 -10.98 14.15 12.60
CA PHE A 92 -10.22 13.02 13.13
C PHE A 92 -10.86 11.67 12.77
N LEU A 93 -12.18 11.55 12.91
CA LEU A 93 -12.90 10.33 12.53
C LEU A 93 -12.79 10.06 11.02
N LEU A 94 -12.96 11.08 10.17
CA LEU A 94 -12.81 10.92 8.72
C LEU A 94 -11.39 10.53 8.32
N GLU A 95 -10.38 11.03 9.04
CA GLU A 95 -9.00 10.62 8.87
C GLU A 95 -8.81 9.15 9.23
N MET A 96 -9.32 8.69 10.38
CA MET A 96 -9.28 7.26 10.76
C MET A 96 -9.99 6.38 9.71
N VAL A 97 -11.18 6.77 9.26
CA VAL A 97 -11.91 6.06 8.19
C VAL A 97 -11.12 6.06 6.88
N SER A 98 -10.32 7.09 6.59
CA SER A 98 -9.47 7.13 5.40
C SER A 98 -8.35 6.10 5.43
N TYR A 99 -7.82 5.76 6.61
CA TYR A 99 -6.81 4.71 6.76
C TYR A 99 -7.40 3.34 6.42
N LEU A 100 -8.63 3.05 6.86
CA LEU A 100 -9.36 1.83 6.45
C LEU A 100 -9.54 1.73 4.93
N LYS A 101 -9.87 2.85 4.26
CA LYS A 101 -10.03 2.91 2.80
C LYS A 101 -8.73 2.66 2.05
N ARG A 102 -7.62 3.25 2.50
CA ARG A 102 -6.31 3.14 1.84
C ARG A 102 -5.83 1.69 1.78
N LYS A 103 -5.99 0.91 2.86
CA LYS A 103 -5.64 -0.51 2.89
C LYS A 103 -6.35 -1.33 1.81
N LYS A 104 -7.64 -1.08 1.57
CA LYS A 104 -8.40 -1.71 0.47
C LYS A 104 -7.76 -1.44 -0.89
N ILE A 105 -7.40 -0.18 -1.13
CA ILE A 105 -6.82 0.25 -2.39
C ILE A 105 -5.43 -0.35 -2.56
N ASP A 106 -4.62 -0.41 -1.52
CA ASP A 106 -3.26 -0.95 -1.59
C ASP A 106 -3.24 -2.46 -1.77
N VAL A 107 -4.16 -3.19 -1.12
CA VAL A 107 -4.36 -4.63 -1.36
C VAL A 107 -4.81 -4.88 -2.80
N ALA A 108 -5.80 -4.13 -3.29
CA ALA A 108 -6.27 -4.26 -4.67
C ALA A 108 -5.17 -3.92 -5.69
N ARG A 109 -4.37 -2.88 -5.43
CA ARG A 109 -3.26 -2.47 -6.30
C ARG A 109 -2.09 -3.45 -6.26
N SER A 110 -1.83 -4.13 -5.14
CA SER A 110 -0.73 -5.10 -5.01
C SER A 110 -1.08 -6.49 -5.55
N GLN A 111 -2.36 -6.78 -5.80
CA GLN A 111 -2.78 -8.01 -6.47
C GLN A 111 -2.17 -8.12 -7.87
N ALA A 112 -1.65 -9.31 -8.20
CA ALA A 112 -1.13 -9.57 -9.53
C ALA A 112 -2.28 -9.60 -10.55
N LEU A 113 -2.26 -8.66 -11.49
CA LEU A 113 -3.14 -8.63 -12.66
C LEU A 113 -2.68 -9.66 -13.69
N TRP A 114 -1.37 -9.85 -13.81
CA TRP A 114 -0.78 -10.85 -14.69
C TRP A 114 0.51 -11.41 -14.09
N THR A 115 0.75 -12.69 -14.31
CA THR A 115 2.02 -13.35 -14.04
C THR A 115 2.46 -14.12 -15.27
N GLY A 116 3.76 -14.16 -15.50
CA GLY A 116 4.33 -14.90 -16.61
C GLY A 116 5.80 -15.20 -16.40
N GLN A 117 6.36 -16.00 -17.30
CA GLN A 117 7.75 -16.39 -17.26
C GLN A 117 8.33 -16.25 -18.66
N THR A 118 9.45 -15.52 -18.78
CA THR A 118 10.26 -15.59 -19.99
C THR A 118 11.19 -16.79 -19.84
N PRO A 119 11.17 -17.77 -20.77
CA PRO A 119 12.09 -18.89 -20.73
C PRO A 119 13.54 -18.41 -20.74
N ALA A 120 14.43 -19.12 -20.04
CA ALA A 120 15.86 -18.84 -20.09
C ALA A 120 16.38 -18.95 -21.53
N ALA A 121 17.24 -18.01 -21.95
CA ALA A 121 18.03 -18.15 -23.16
C ALA A 121 19.16 -19.16 -22.89
N GLY A 122 18.91 -20.46 -23.14
CA GLY A 122 19.88 -21.52 -22.88
C GLY A 122 19.28 -22.72 -22.14
N CYS A 123 20.08 -23.75 -21.86
CA CYS A 123 19.60 -25.08 -21.44
C CYS A 123 19.00 -25.05 -20.00
N PRO A 124 17.67 -25.21 -19.82
CA PRO A 124 17.03 -25.04 -18.52
C PRO A 124 17.13 -26.28 -17.61
N TYR A 125 17.41 -27.47 -18.16
CA TYR A 125 17.56 -28.71 -17.40
C TYR A 125 18.40 -29.73 -18.19
N LYS A 126 19.68 -29.92 -17.84
CA LYS A 126 20.37 -31.19 -18.05
C LYS A 126 20.68 -31.79 -16.69
N ARG A 127 20.18 -33.01 -16.44
CA ARG A 127 20.35 -33.77 -15.19
C ARG A 127 21.81 -34.11 -14.85
N ASN A 128 22.74 -33.90 -15.78
CA ASN A 128 24.17 -34.12 -15.62
C ASN A 128 24.94 -32.86 -16.03
N CYS A 129 25.09 -31.91 -15.10
CA CYS A 129 26.12 -30.87 -15.23
C CYS A 129 27.48 -31.48 -14.86
N THR A 130 28.03 -32.30 -15.75
CA THR A 130 29.38 -32.84 -15.62
C THR A 130 30.37 -31.89 -16.30
N GLU A 131 31.07 -31.15 -15.45
CA GLU A 131 32.44 -30.63 -15.61
C GLU A 131 32.79 -29.52 -16.62
N LEU A 132 31.86 -28.95 -17.42
CA LEU A 132 32.14 -27.72 -18.19
C LEU A 132 30.89 -26.84 -18.40
N CYS A 133 30.21 -26.51 -17.30
CA CYS A 133 29.09 -25.55 -17.29
C CYS A 133 29.65 -24.22 -16.77
N CYS A 134 29.67 -23.08 -17.47
CA CYS A 134 28.76 -22.47 -18.44
C CYS A 134 29.52 -21.23 -19.01
N PRO A 135 29.59 -20.93 -20.33
CA PRO A 135 30.00 -19.59 -20.79
C PRO A 135 29.23 -18.47 -20.06
N ASP A 136 29.87 -17.33 -19.82
CA ASP A 136 29.52 -16.22 -18.90
C ASP A 136 28.12 -15.55 -19.08
N VAL A 137 27.22 -16.13 -19.88
CA VAL A 137 25.97 -15.53 -20.33
C VAL A 137 24.80 -16.53 -20.25
N PHE A 138 24.59 -17.15 -19.09
CA PHE A 138 23.32 -17.85 -18.83
C PHE A 138 22.49 -17.03 -17.86
N TYR A 139 21.38 -16.51 -18.37
CA TYR A 139 20.33 -15.94 -17.56
C TYR A 139 19.34 -17.06 -17.24
N GLY A 140 19.04 -17.27 -15.96
CA GLY A 140 17.92 -18.12 -15.58
C GLY A 140 16.59 -17.50 -16.02
N PRO A 141 15.46 -18.22 -15.87
CA PRO A 141 14.19 -17.69 -16.31
C PRO A 141 13.79 -16.44 -15.51
N THR A 142 13.28 -15.43 -16.20
CA THR A 142 12.73 -14.21 -15.58
C THR A 142 11.25 -14.44 -15.27
N ARG A 143 10.88 -14.31 -14.00
CA ARG A 143 9.47 -14.30 -13.58
C ARG A 143 8.96 -12.88 -13.53
N TRP A 144 7.80 -12.67 -14.13
CA TRP A 144 7.13 -11.38 -14.20
C TRP A 144 5.87 -11.37 -13.34
N ARG A 145 5.62 -10.24 -12.70
CA ARG A 145 4.38 -9.95 -11.97
C ARG A 145 3.97 -8.52 -12.27
N VAL A 146 2.84 -8.36 -12.93
CA VAL A 146 2.23 -7.04 -13.18
C VAL A 146 1.13 -6.83 -12.15
N THR A 147 1.16 -5.71 -11.44
CA THR A 147 0.13 -5.28 -10.49
C THR A 147 -0.35 -3.87 -10.84
N GLY A 148 -1.37 -3.37 -10.16
CA GLY A 148 -1.80 -1.97 -10.30
C GLY A 148 -0.80 -0.93 -9.78
N GLN A 149 0.29 -1.36 -9.12
CA GLN A 149 1.37 -0.48 -8.63
C GLN A 149 2.58 -0.42 -9.57
N GLY A 150 2.79 -1.47 -10.37
CA GLY A 150 4.14 -1.83 -10.78
C GLY A 150 4.20 -3.02 -11.73
N ILE A 151 5.24 -3.04 -12.55
CA ILE A 151 5.72 -4.25 -13.20
C ILE A 151 6.93 -4.69 -12.38
N PHE A 152 6.88 -5.91 -11.86
CA PHE A 152 7.92 -6.51 -11.05
C PHE A 152 8.49 -7.69 -11.81
N TYR A 153 9.80 -7.88 -11.75
CA TYR A 153 10.44 -9.08 -12.26
C TYR A 153 11.45 -9.64 -11.27
N LYS A 154 11.69 -10.94 -11.38
CA LYS A 154 12.69 -11.66 -10.62
C LYS A 154 13.42 -12.60 -11.56
N ASP A 155 14.72 -12.38 -11.71
CA ASP A 155 15.59 -13.33 -12.38
C ASP A 155 15.95 -14.45 -11.41
N GLU A 156 15.66 -15.70 -11.79
CA GLU A 156 16.19 -16.83 -11.07
C GLU A 156 17.68 -16.99 -11.39
N PRO A 157 18.55 -17.18 -10.40
CA PRO A 157 19.96 -17.36 -10.67
C PRO A 157 20.16 -18.60 -11.56
N SER A 158 21.02 -18.47 -12.56
CA SER A 158 21.52 -19.60 -13.33
C SER A 158 22.20 -20.60 -12.40
N CYS A 159 22.16 -21.88 -12.75
CA CYS A 159 22.67 -22.98 -11.94
C CYS A 159 24.12 -22.75 -11.46
N CYS A 160 24.31 -22.24 -10.24
CA CYS A 160 25.51 -22.44 -9.45
C CYS A 160 25.28 -22.01 -7.99
N PHE A 161 25.14 -23.00 -7.11
CA PHE A 161 25.23 -22.83 -5.65
C PHE A 161 26.68 -22.49 -5.21
N CYS A 162 27.63 -22.35 -6.15
CA CYS A 162 29.05 -22.18 -5.91
C CYS A 162 29.55 -20.73 -5.97
N CYS A 163 28.76 -19.79 -6.50
CA CYS A 163 29.16 -18.40 -6.65
C CYS A 163 28.03 -17.50 -6.15
N GLY A 164 28.19 -16.90 -4.98
CA GLY A 164 27.16 -16.11 -4.29
C GLY A 164 26.83 -14.79 -5.01
N THR A 165 26.23 -14.83 -6.18
CA THR A 165 25.72 -13.65 -6.88
C THR A 165 24.43 -13.18 -6.24
N GLY A 166 24.51 -11.97 -5.68
CA GLY A 166 23.45 -11.30 -4.94
C GLY A 166 22.19 -11.06 -5.77
N LEU A 167 21.06 -11.07 -5.06
CA LEU A 167 19.75 -10.69 -5.56
C LEU A 167 19.79 -9.24 -6.05
N ILE A 168 19.59 -9.02 -7.35
CA ILE A 168 19.33 -7.68 -7.89
C ILE A 168 17.81 -7.56 -8.04
N LEU A 169 17.18 -6.74 -7.18
CA LEU A 169 15.81 -6.27 -7.34
C LEU A 169 15.90 -4.85 -7.90
N GLU A 170 15.70 -4.70 -9.21
CA GLU A 170 15.60 -3.38 -9.82
C GLU A 170 14.13 -2.92 -9.88
N TYR A 171 13.90 -1.69 -9.45
CA TYR A 171 12.59 -1.07 -9.29
C TYR A 171 12.32 -0.10 -10.44
N PHE A 172 11.23 -0.31 -11.18
CA PHE A 172 10.73 0.66 -12.18
C PHE A 172 9.39 1.27 -11.73
N SER A 173 9.43 2.57 -11.40
CA SER A 173 8.23 3.36 -11.08
C SER A 173 7.51 3.81 -12.35
N HIS A 174 6.18 3.78 -12.33
CA HIS A 174 5.29 4.08 -13.46
C HIS A 174 5.35 5.52 -14.01
N ARG A 175 6.17 6.41 -13.43
CA ARG A 175 6.28 7.80 -13.91
C ARG A 175 7.05 7.96 -15.24
N HIS A 176 7.56 6.88 -15.83
CA HIS A 176 8.34 6.91 -17.08
C HIS A 176 7.75 6.10 -18.25
N ILE A 177 6.55 5.53 -18.14
CA ILE A 177 5.93 4.77 -19.23
C ILE A 177 5.17 5.72 -20.19
N TYR A 178 5.90 6.67 -20.77
CA TYR A 178 5.43 7.47 -21.90
C TYR A 178 6.41 7.44 -23.08
N TYR A 179 7.09 6.32 -23.33
CA TYR A 179 7.88 6.15 -24.55
C TYR A 179 7.98 4.69 -25.02
N PHE A 180 6.91 3.91 -24.95
CA PHE A 180 6.84 2.63 -25.69
C PHE A 180 5.40 2.37 -26.16
N HIS A 181 4.85 3.32 -26.91
CA HIS A 181 3.59 3.14 -27.63
C HIS A 181 3.77 3.54 -29.10
N SER A 182 4.76 2.95 -29.76
CA SER A 182 4.93 2.94 -31.22
C SER A 182 5.92 1.81 -31.52
N VAL A 183 5.71 1.05 -32.60
CA VAL A 183 6.41 -0.19 -32.95
C VAL A 183 5.86 -1.42 -32.20
N PHE A 184 4.66 -1.85 -32.57
CA PHE A 184 4.25 -3.27 -32.78
C PHE A 184 2.75 -3.37 -33.06
N ILE A 185 2.26 -2.57 -33.99
CA ILE A 185 1.08 -2.90 -34.80
C ILE A 185 1.37 -2.36 -36.20
N LEU A 186 1.83 -3.23 -37.09
CA LEU A 186 1.46 -3.32 -38.51
C LEU A 186 2.37 -4.34 -39.20
N GLN A 187 1.71 -5.42 -39.64
CA GLN A 187 2.06 -6.40 -40.69
C GLN A 187 3.44 -7.07 -40.68
#